data_AF-A0A447QUY7-F1
#
_entry.id   AF-A0A447QUY7-F1
#
_cell.length_a   1.000
_cell.length_b   1.000
_cell.length_c   1.000
_cell.angle_alpha   90.00
_cell.angle_beta   90.00
_cell.angle_gamma   90.00
#
_symmetry.space_group_name_H-M   'P 1'
#
loop_
_entity.id
_entity.type
_entity.pdbx_description
1 polymer ?
#
loop_
_entity_poly.entity_id
_entity_poly.type
_entity_poly.pdbx_seq_one_letter_code
_entity_poly.pdbx_strand_id
1 'polypeptide(L)'
;MLEVTGSLIFTEDRLLKDAALAGLGIAQRFHATVAQELANGQLIEVMADHASEAAGFFLYFPANRYIPPRLRVFIDFLREKREYPLRGNGQ
;
A
#
# COMPACT_ATOMS: atom_id res chain seq x y z
N MET A 1 -6.59 -13.45 17.95
CA MET A 1 -6.18 -13.92 16.62
C MET A 1 -7.39 -14.60 16.02
N LEU A 2 -8.02 -14.01 15.01
CA LEU A 2 -9.16 -14.64 14.33
C LEU A 2 -8.59 -15.71 13.40
N GLU A 3 -8.82 -16.98 13.71
CA GLU A 3 -8.60 -18.05 12.75
C GLU A 3 -9.62 -17.93 11.63
N VAL A 4 -9.13 -17.85 10.40
CA VAL A 4 -9.96 -17.87 9.20
C VAL A 4 -9.77 -19.22 8.54
N THR A 5 -10.82 -20.04 8.55
CA THR A 5 -10.88 -21.30 7.81
C THR A 5 -11.15 -20.99 6.34
N GLY A 6 -10.14 -20.42 5.65
CA GLY A 6 -10.21 -19.97 4.24
C GLY A 6 -9.22 -20.72 3.34
N SER A 7 -9.57 -20.88 2.06
CA SER A 7 -8.95 -21.79 1.09
C SER A 7 -7.46 -21.55 0.76
N LEU A 8 -6.91 -20.36 0.99
CA LEU A 8 -5.52 -20.01 0.65
C LEU A 8 -4.99 -18.93 1.60
N ILE A 9 -3.82 -19.16 2.20
CA ILE A 9 -3.12 -18.19 3.06
C ILE A 9 -1.78 -17.87 2.41
N PHE A 10 -1.54 -16.58 2.15
CA PHE A 10 -0.30 -16.10 1.57
C PHE A 10 0.37 -15.10 2.51
N THR A 11 1.68 -15.21 2.66
CA THR A 11 2.52 -14.26 3.39
C THR A 11 3.20 -13.25 2.47
N GLU A 12 3.15 -13.49 1.15
CA GLU A 12 3.77 -12.64 0.14
C GLU A 12 2.73 -11.79 -0.61
N ASP A 13 3.02 -10.50 -0.69
CA ASP A 13 2.16 -9.48 -1.30
C ASP A 13 1.84 -9.74 -2.78
N ARG A 14 2.79 -10.34 -3.52
CA ARG A 14 2.63 -10.68 -4.93
C ARG A 14 1.64 -11.81 -5.14
N LEU A 15 1.77 -12.88 -4.34
CA LEU A 15 0.89 -14.05 -4.42
C LEU A 15 -0.57 -13.69 -4.11
N LEU A 16 -0.81 -12.73 -3.21
CA LEU A 16 -2.16 -12.21 -2.95
C LEU A 16 -2.78 -11.55 -4.20
N LYS A 17 -1.99 -10.79 -4.96
CA LYS A 17 -2.45 -10.15 -6.20
C LYS A 17 -2.74 -11.20 -7.27
N ASP A 18 -1.82 -12.14 -7.47
CA ASP A 18 -1.97 -13.19 -8.49
C ASP A 18 -3.18 -14.08 -8.20
N ALA A 19 -3.43 -14.42 -6.92
CA ALA A 19 -4.61 -15.18 -6.53
C ALA A 19 -5.92 -14.42 -6.80
N ALA A 20 -5.95 -13.11 -6.54
CA ALA A 20 -7.11 -12.27 -6.86
C ALA A 20 -7.36 -12.18 -8.37
N LEU A 21 -6.30 -12.00 -9.17
CA LEU A 21 -6.37 -11.98 -10.63
C LEU A 21 -6.80 -13.34 -11.22
N ALA A 22 -6.44 -14.43 -10.56
CA ALA A 22 -6.89 -15.78 -10.91
C ALA A 22 -8.33 -16.10 -10.46
N GLY A 23 -9.03 -15.16 -9.80
CA GLY A 23 -10.39 -15.35 -9.33
C GLY A 23 -10.52 -16.28 -8.12
N LEU A 24 -9.44 -16.49 -7.37
CA LEU A 24 -9.41 -17.39 -6.22
C LEU A 24 -9.94 -16.76 -4.93
N GLY A 25 -10.30 -15.48 -4.94
CA GLY A 25 -10.90 -14.79 -3.80
C GLY A 25 -10.75 -13.27 -3.83
N ILE A 26 -10.95 -12.66 -2.66
CA ILE A 26 -10.82 -11.20 -2.43
C ILE A 26 -9.50 -10.93 -1.72
N ALA A 27 -8.78 -9.88 -2.12
CA ALA A 27 -7.54 -9.45 -1.49
C ALA A 27 -7.61 -7.96 -1.10
N GLN A 28 -7.20 -7.63 0.11
CA GLN A 28 -7.04 -6.23 0.54
C GLN A 28 -5.70 -5.70 0.00
N ARG A 29 -5.75 -4.63 -0.81
CA ARG A 29 -4.59 -4.05 -1.51
C ARG A 29 -4.54 -2.54 -1.33
N PHE A 30 -3.34 -1.96 -1.45
CA PHE A 30 -3.23 -0.52 -1.67
C PHE A 30 -3.67 -0.20 -3.09
N HIS A 31 -4.59 0.75 -3.25
CA HIS A 31 -5.17 1.10 -4.55
C HIS A 31 -4.10 1.33 -5.64
N ALA A 32 -3.02 2.06 -5.32
CA ALA A 32 -1.92 2.30 -6.26
C ALA A 32 -1.22 1.04 -6.80
N THR A 33 -1.18 -0.04 -6.01
CA THR A 33 -0.52 -1.30 -6.41
C THR A 33 -1.33 -2.13 -7.41
N VAL A 34 -2.62 -1.79 -7.56
CA VAL A 34 -3.58 -2.48 -8.46
C VAL A 34 -4.32 -1.53 -9.39
N ALA A 35 -3.87 -0.26 -9.50
CA ALA A 35 -4.56 0.77 -10.26
C ALA A 35 -4.73 0.40 -11.74
N GLN A 36 -3.72 -0.26 -12.33
CA GLN A 36 -3.75 -0.69 -13.72
C GLN A 36 -4.77 -1.83 -13.94
N GLU A 37 -4.83 -2.79 -13.01
CA GLU A 37 -5.75 -3.91 -13.08
C GLU A 37 -7.20 -3.47 -12.86
N LEU A 38 -7.43 -2.47 -12.00
CA LEU A 38 -8.73 -1.82 -11.83
C LEU A 38 -9.13 -1.06 -13.11
N ALA A 39 -8.21 -0.27 -13.68
CA ALA A 39 -8.47 0.50 -14.90
C ALA A 39 -8.80 -0.39 -16.10
N ASN A 40 -8.18 -1.58 -16.20
CA ASN A 40 -8.43 -2.54 -17.27
C ASN A 40 -9.57 -3.52 -16.97
N GLY A 41 -10.25 -3.38 -15.83
CA GLY A 41 -11.36 -4.25 -15.42
C GLY A 41 -10.96 -5.69 -15.06
N GLN A 42 -9.67 -5.94 -14.84
CA GLN A 42 -9.16 -7.25 -14.38
C GLN A 42 -9.44 -7.47 -12.89
N LEU A 43 -9.57 -6.39 -12.13
CA LEU A 43 -10.02 -6.38 -10.75
C LEU A 43 -11.20 -5.41 -10.62
N ILE A 44 -12.03 -5.67 -9.62
CA ILE A 44 -13.11 -4.77 -9.21
C ILE A 44 -12.92 -4.42 -7.74
N GLU A 45 -13.13 -3.16 -7.39
CA GLU A 45 -13.14 -2.72 -5.99
C GLU A 45 -14.46 -3.16 -5.33
N VAL A 46 -14.34 -3.75 -4.15
CA VAL A 46 -15.47 -4.19 -3.33
C VAL A 46 -15.34 -3.58 -1.94
N MET A 47 -16.48 -3.37 -1.26
CA MET A 47 -16.52 -2.80 0.10
C MET A 47 -15.84 -1.42 0.22
N ALA A 48 -15.97 -0.57 -0.79
CA ALA A 48 -15.38 0.78 -0.78
C ALA A 48 -15.77 1.59 0.48
N ASP A 49 -17.01 1.43 0.98
CA ASP A 49 -17.51 2.10 2.19
C ASP A 49 -16.85 1.64 3.49
N HIS A 50 -16.10 0.53 3.45
CA HIS A 50 -15.38 -0.04 4.60
C HIS A 50 -13.87 0.07 4.44
N ALA A 51 -13.37 0.70 3.37
CA ALA A 51 -11.94 0.90 3.18
C ALA A 51 -11.41 1.86 4.25
N SER A 52 -10.44 1.38 5.04
CA SER A 52 -9.72 2.24 5.98
C SER A 52 -8.77 3.17 5.20
N GLU A 53 -8.68 4.42 5.64
CA GLU A 53 -7.73 5.38 5.08
C GLU A 53 -6.31 4.89 5.41
N ALA A 54 -5.61 4.39 4.40
CA ALA A 54 -4.26 3.89 4.59
C ALA A 54 -3.32 5.08 4.77
N ALA A 55 -2.55 5.09 5.86
CA ALA A 55 -1.63 6.18 6.23
C ALA A 55 -0.44 6.39 5.25
N GLY A 56 -0.44 5.70 4.11
CA GLY A 56 0.62 5.73 3.11
C GLY A 56 1.91 5.06 3.58
N PHE A 57 2.96 5.22 2.77
CA PHE A 57 4.29 4.70 3.10
C PHE A 57 5.10 5.72 3.92
N PHE A 58 5.82 5.22 4.92
CA PHE A 58 6.68 6.01 5.80
C PHE A 58 8.14 5.66 5.58
N LEU A 59 9.01 6.68 5.64
CA LEU A 59 10.46 6.50 5.65
C LEU A 59 10.95 6.70 7.09
N TYR A 60 11.44 5.63 7.71
CA TYR A 60 11.95 5.67 9.09
C TYR A 60 13.46 5.80 9.10
N PHE A 61 13.98 6.79 9.82
CA PHE A 61 15.41 6.97 10.09
C PHE A 61 15.60 7.55 11.50
N PRO A 62 16.73 7.26 12.16
CA PRO A 62 16.98 7.76 13.52
C PRO A 62 17.00 9.29 13.56
N ALA A 63 16.18 9.89 14.43
CA ALA A 63 16.06 11.35 14.57
C ALA A 63 17.32 12.03 15.14
N ASN A 64 18.18 11.24 15.80
CA ASN A 64 19.23 11.72 16.69
C ASN A 64 20.60 11.83 16.00
N ARG A 65 20.67 11.53 14.71
CA ARG A 65 21.94 11.50 13.96
C ARG A 65 21.95 12.56 12.88
N TYR A 66 23.09 13.23 12.76
CA TYR A 66 23.50 13.94 11.57
C TYR A 66 23.03 13.17 10.32
N ILE A 67 22.05 13.73 9.59
CA ILE A 67 21.52 13.13 8.37
C ILE A 67 22.60 13.34 7.31
N PRO A 68 23.23 12.27 6.77
CA PRO A 68 24.24 12.44 5.75
C PRO A 68 23.65 13.18 4.54
N PRO A 69 24.39 14.10 3.88
CA PRO A 69 23.86 14.88 2.76
C PRO A 69 23.22 14.02 1.65
N ARG A 70 23.77 12.83 1.39
CA ARG A 70 23.20 11.87 0.42
C ARG A 70 21.81 11.38 0.83
N LEU A 71 21.59 11.09 2.11
CA LEU A 71 20.28 10.69 2.61
C LEU A 71 19.29 11.84 2.55
N ARG A 72 19.74 13.07 2.82
CA ARG A 72 18.89 14.28 2.67
C ARG A 72 18.40 14.44 1.24
N VAL A 73 19.30 14.41 0.26
CA VAL A 73 18.94 14.49 -1.16
C VAL A 73 17.98 13.37 -1.56
N PHE A 74 18.19 12.15 -1.06
CA PHE A 74 17.27 11.04 -1.32
C PHE A 74 15.88 11.24 -0.70
N ILE A 75 15.81 11.75 0.54
CA ILE A 75 14.54 12.11 1.19
C ILE A 75 13.81 13.17 0.37
N ASP A 76 14.52 14.20 -0.06
CA ASP A 76 13.94 15.31 -0.83
C ASP A 76 13.44 14.81 -2.19
N PHE A 77 14.20 13.95 -2.87
CA PHE A 77 13.78 13.27 -4.10
C PHE A 77 12.50 12.44 -3.89
N LEU A 78 12.43 11.63 -2.83
CA LEU A 78 11.24 10.83 -2.53
C LEU A 78 10.02 11.70 -2.19
N ARG A 79 10.23 12.85 -1.55
CA ARG A 79 9.15 13.82 -1.26
C ARG A 79 8.59 14.46 -2.51
N GLU A 80 9.46 14.82 -3.47
CA GLU A 80 9.05 15.36 -4.78
C GLU A 80 8.24 14.33 -5.59
N LYS A 81 8.65 13.06 -5.53
CA LYS A 81 8.01 11.95 -6.26
C LYS A 81 6.78 11.37 -5.55
N ARG A 82 6.34 11.91 -4.41
CA ARG A 82 5.11 11.43 -3.76
C ARG A 82 3.90 11.85 -4.58
N GLU A 83 3.17 10.86 -5.09
CA GLU A 83 1.88 11.04 -5.79
C GLU A 83 0.67 11.08 -4.83
N TYR A 84 0.88 10.80 -3.54
CA TYR A 84 -0.18 10.84 -2.52
C TYR A 84 -0.12 12.12 -1.67
N PRO A 85 -1.18 12.95 -1.67
CA PRO A 85 -1.24 14.11 -0.79
C PRO A 85 -1.31 13.63 0.66
N LEU A 86 -0.42 14.18 1.51
CA LEU A 86 -0.62 14.13 2.95
C LEU A 86 -1.83 15.01 3.26
N ARG A 87 -3.02 14.45 3.51
CA ARG A 87 -4.04 15.23 4.23
C ARG A 87 -3.50 15.44 5.64
N GLY A 88 -3.27 16.71 5.96
CA GLY A 88 -2.55 17.14 7.15
C GLY A 88 -3.14 16.55 8.43
N ASN A 89 -2.25 16.30 9.39
CA ASN A 89 -2.62 16.05 10.78
C ASN A 89 -3.66 17.08 11.23
N GLY A 90 -4.90 16.62 11.35
CA GLY A 90 -5.93 17.29 12.12
C GLY A 90 -5.95 16.68 13.51
N GLN A 91 -5.31 17.39 14.45
CA GLN A 91 -5.24 17.16 15.90
C GLN A 91 -4.30 16.01 16.35
#